data_AF-A0A511T143-F1
#
_entry.id   AF-A0A511T143-F1
#
_cell.length_a   1.000
_cell.length_b   1.000
_cell.length_c   1.000
_cell.angle_alpha   90.00
_cell.angle_beta   90.00
_cell.angle_gamma   90.00
#
_symmetry.space_group_name_H-M   'P 1'
#
loop_
_entity.id
_entity.type
_entity.pdbx_description
1 polymer ?
#
loop_
_entity_poly.entity_id
_entity_poly.type
_entity_poly.pdbx_seq_one_letter_code
_entity_poly.pdbx_strand_id
1 'polypeptide(L)'
;MPLLPLALLFSLVALVCAAFLLVHAFRRSVGTGVMVLLIPCYVFFYAFSQFEHRHKGFIVAGFVSCAALAAVFLGLGAHALAPPPIRFPPPGF
;
A
#
# COMPACT_ATOMS: atom_id res chain seq x y z
N MET A 1 -18.43 -11.67 -0.92
CA MET A 1 -17.03 -11.59 -1.43
C MET A 1 -16.11 -11.17 -0.29
N PRO A 2 -15.55 -12.12 0.48
CA PRO A 2 -14.83 -11.82 1.74
C PRO A 2 -13.48 -11.12 1.56
N LEU A 3 -12.99 -10.99 0.31
CA LEU A 3 -11.67 -10.41 0.01
C LEU A 3 -11.62 -8.88 0.20
N LEU A 4 -12.73 -8.20 -0.08
CA LEU A 4 -12.85 -6.74 0.06
C LEU A 4 -12.69 -6.23 1.51
N PRO A 5 -13.41 -6.78 2.51
CA PRO A 5 -13.22 -6.36 3.91
C PRO A 5 -11.82 -6.71 4.44
N LEU A 6 -11.20 -7.80 3.95
CA LEU A 6 -9.83 -8.15 4.30
C LEU A 6 -8.83 -7.13 3.73
N ALA A 7 -9.01 -6.74 2.47
CA ALA A 7 -8.20 -5.69 1.83
C ALA A 7 -8.32 -4.35 2.60
N LEU A 8 -9.53 -3.99 3.04
CA LEU A 8 -9.77 -2.81 3.86
C LEU A 8 -9.03 -2.88 5.21
N LEU A 9 -9.12 -4.02 5.91
CA LEU A 9 -8.40 -4.24 7.18
C LEU A 9 -6.88 -4.08 7.01
N PHE A 10 -6.30 -4.76 6.03
CA PHE A 10 -4.86 -4.65 5.75
C PHE A 10 -4.46 -3.23 5.32
N SER A 11 -5.30 -2.56 4.53
CA SER A 11 -5.07 -1.17 4.12
C SER A 11 -5.10 -0.22 5.33
N LEU A 12 -6.00 -0.42 6.29
CA LEU A 12 -6.11 0.38 7.50
C LEU A 12 -4.86 0.23 8.38
N VAL A 13 -4.37 -1.00 8.56
CA VAL A 13 -3.12 -1.26 9.29
C VAL A 13 -1.92 -0.61 8.58
N ALA A 14 -1.83 -0.75 7.25
CA ALA A 14 -0.80 -0.10 6.45
C ALA A 14 -0.86 1.43 6.56
N LEU A 15 -2.07 2.02 6.56
CA LEU A 15 -2.28 3.46 6.72
C LEU A 15 -1.79 3.96 8.08
N VAL A 16 -2.09 3.23 9.17
CA VAL A 16 -1.61 3.57 10.51
C VAL A 16 -0.08 3.56 10.55
N CYS A 17 0.55 2.51 10.02
CA CYS A 17 2.02 2.46 9.95
C CYS A 17 2.60 3.58 9.07
N ALA A 18 1.96 3.90 7.94
CA ALA A 18 2.34 5.00 7.07
C ALA A 18 2.25 6.36 7.78
N ALA A 19 1.20 6.58 8.57
CA ALA A 19 1.03 7.81 9.35
C ALA A 19 2.19 8.02 10.34
N PHE A 20 2.66 6.97 11.00
CA PHE A 20 3.85 7.07 11.86
C PHE A 20 5.12 7.47 11.09
N LEU A 21 5.33 6.88 9.91
CA LEU A 21 6.46 7.25 9.04
C LEU A 21 6.35 8.71 8.57
N LEU A 22 5.14 9.15 8.22
CA LEU A 22 4.87 10.50 7.74
C LEU A 22 5.10 11.54 8.83
N VAL A 23 4.54 11.33 10.03
CA VAL A 23 4.73 12.20 11.19
C VAL A 23 6.22 12.32 11.52
N HIS A 24 6.94 11.20 11.53
CA HIS A 24 8.39 11.22 11.74
C HIS A 24 9.13 11.99 10.62
N ALA A 25 8.73 11.81 9.36
CA ALA A 25 9.30 12.53 8.22
C ALA A 25 9.11 14.06 8.34
N PHE A 26 7.89 14.50 8.67
CA PHE A 26 7.60 15.92 8.89
C PHE A 26 8.32 16.50 10.10
N ARG A 27 8.52 15.71 11.17
CA ARG A 27 9.31 16.14 12.34
C ARG A 27 10.79 16.35 12.01
N ARG A 28 11.31 15.63 11.02
CA ARG A 28 12.72 15.78 10.60
C ARG A 28 12.92 16.94 9.64
N SER A 29 12.06 17.08 8.65
CA SER A 29 12.07 18.17 7.68
C SER A 29 10.77 18.19 6.90
N VAL A 30 10.19 19.38 6.70
CA VAL A 30 8.97 19.56 5.91
C VAL A 30 9.18 19.05 4.48
N GLY A 31 10.35 19.31 3.89
CA GLY A 31 10.66 18.84 2.52
C GLY A 31 10.68 17.32 2.41
N THR A 32 11.23 16.62 3.41
CA THR A 32 11.22 15.16 3.43
C THR A 32 9.82 14.61 3.64
N GLY A 33 9.01 15.22 4.52
CA GLY A 33 7.60 14.85 4.68
C GLY A 33 6.80 14.98 3.39
N VAL A 34 7.01 16.08 2.64
CA VAL A 34 6.38 16.31 1.34
C VAL A 34 6.85 15.29 0.28
N MET A 35 8.14 14.95 0.24
CA MET A 35 8.63 13.90 -0.68
C MET A 35 8.05 12.52 -0.35
N VAL A 36 7.94 12.16 0.93
CA VAL A 36 7.33 10.89 1.37
C VAL A 36 5.84 10.86 1.02
N LEU A 37 5.13 11.99 1.10
CA LEU A 37 3.70 12.08 0.75
C LEU A 37 3.47 12.02 -0.77
N LEU A 38 4.26 12.76 -1.56
CA LEU A 38 4.09 12.88 -3.00
C LEU A 38 4.66 11.69 -3.78
N ILE A 39 5.71 11.04 -3.26
CA ILE A 39 6.41 9.96 -3.94
C ILE A 39 6.22 8.68 -3.12
N PRO A 40 5.19 7.86 -3.42
CA PRO A 40 4.91 6.66 -2.65
C PRO A 40 6.08 5.67 -2.63
N CYS A 41 6.90 5.62 -3.69
CA CYS A 41 8.12 4.80 -3.70
C CYS A 41 9.20 5.32 -2.73
N TYR A 42 9.24 6.62 -2.48
CA TYR A 42 10.22 7.24 -1.56
C TYR A 42 9.94 6.87 -0.10
N VAL A 43 8.68 6.55 0.25
CA VAL A 43 8.29 6.04 1.58
C VAL A 43 9.12 4.82 1.96
N PHE A 44 9.34 3.89 1.03
CA PHE A 44 10.13 2.68 1.29
C PHE A 44 11.59 3.02 1.56
N PHE A 45 12.19 3.84 0.71
CA PHE A 45 13.57 4.30 0.92
C PHE A 45 13.73 5.01 2.27
N TYR A 46 12.80 5.90 2.60
CA TYR A 46 12.78 6.62 3.88
C TYR A 46 12.62 5.67 5.08
N ALA A 47 11.72 4.70 4.99
CA ALA A 47 11.44 3.72 6.03
C ALA A 47 12.67 2.86 6.37
N PHE A 48 13.45 2.45 5.37
CA PHE A 48 14.66 1.66 5.59
C PHE A 48 15.87 2.49 6.01
N SER A 49 16.13 3.62 5.33
CA SER A 49 17.37 4.40 5.52
C SER A 49 17.32 5.45 6.62
N GLN A 50 16.18 6.13 6.80
CA GLN A 50 16.12 7.40 7.55
C GLN A 50 15.26 7.32 8.82
N PHE A 51 14.51 6.22 9.01
CA PHE A 51 13.66 6.02 10.17
C PHE A 51 14.47 5.47 11.35
N GLU A 52 14.59 6.23 12.44
CA GLU A 52 15.30 5.83 13.66
C GLU A 52 14.28 5.69 14.80
N HIS A 53 13.76 4.48 15.00
CA HIS A 53 12.84 4.14 16.07
C HIS A 53 13.21 2.80 16.69
N ARG A 54 13.08 2.67 18.02
CA ARG A 54 13.33 1.41 18.76
C ARG A 54 12.50 0.23 18.23
N HIS A 55 11.33 0.50 17.68
CA HIS A 55 10.42 -0.51 17.10
C HIS A 55 10.34 -0.41 15.56
N LYS A 56 11.36 0.16 14.90
CA LYS A 56 11.41 0.33 13.44
C LYS A 56 11.08 -0.96 12.69
N GLY A 57 11.67 -2.07 13.10
CA GLY A 57 11.45 -3.36 12.44
C GLY A 57 9.96 -3.74 12.35
N PHE A 58 9.21 -3.57 13.44
CA PHE A 58 7.78 -3.89 13.46
C PHE A 58 6.94 -2.95 12.61
N ILE A 59 7.22 -1.65 12.65
CA ILE A 59 6.46 -0.65 11.89
C ILE A 59 6.71 -0.81 10.39
N VAL A 60 7.98 -1.02 10.00
CA VAL A 60 8.35 -1.19 8.59
C VAL A 60 7.85 -2.54 8.07
N ALA A 61 8.04 -3.63 8.81
CA ALA A 61 7.52 -4.94 8.41
C ALA A 61 5.98 -4.92 8.29
N GLY A 62 5.30 -4.31 9.26
CA GLY A 62 3.85 -4.12 9.25
C GLY A 62 3.38 -3.31 8.03
N PHE A 63 4.02 -2.16 7.77
CA PHE A 63 3.72 -1.33 6.60
C PHE A 63 3.90 -2.08 5.28
N VAL A 64 5.07 -2.70 5.06
CA VAL A 64 5.39 -3.35 3.78
C VAL A 64 4.50 -4.57 3.55
N SER A 65 4.35 -5.44 4.55
CA SER A 65 3.53 -6.66 4.43
C SER A 65 2.05 -6.33 4.26
N CYS A 66 1.49 -5.41 5.05
CA CYS A 66 0.09 -5.05 4.96
C CYS A 66 -0.23 -4.27 3.68
N ALA A 67 0.67 -3.39 3.22
CA ALA A 67 0.49 -2.70 1.95
C ALA A 67 0.50 -3.67 0.77
N ALA A 68 1.43 -4.64 0.76
CA ALA A 68 1.50 -5.66 -0.28
C ALA A 68 0.25 -6.57 -0.27
N LEU A 69 -0.17 -7.06 0.90
CA LEU A 69 -1.37 -7.89 1.04
C LEU A 69 -2.64 -7.14 0.64
N ALA A 70 -2.78 -5.87 1.06
CA ALA A 70 -3.90 -5.03 0.66
C ALA A 70 -3.96 -4.85 -0.86
N ALA A 71 -2.82 -4.56 -1.51
CA ALA A 71 -2.75 -4.40 -2.96
C ALA A 71 -3.14 -5.70 -3.70
N VAL A 72 -2.67 -6.86 -3.22
CA VAL A 72 -3.02 -8.17 -3.79
C VAL A 72 -4.50 -8.47 -3.63
N PHE A 73 -5.06 -8.31 -2.43
CA PHE A 73 -6.48 -8.59 -2.19
C PHE A 73 -7.40 -7.61 -2.93
N LEU A 74 -7.00 -6.34 -3.05
CA LEU A 74 -7.73 -5.34 -3.82
C LEU A 74 -7.68 -5.66 -5.32
N GLY A 75 -6.52 -6.05 -5.85
CA GLY A 75 -6.37 -6.47 -7.24
C GLY A 75 -7.19 -7.72 -7.58
N LEU A 76 -7.12 -8.75 -6.73
CA LEU A 76 -7.94 -9.96 -6.88
C LEU A 76 -9.44 -9.64 -6.77
N GLY A 77 -9.83 -8.76 -5.86
CA GLY A 77 -11.22 -8.30 -5.73
C GLY A 77 -11.70 -7.53 -6.96
N ALA A 78 -10.87 -6.66 -7.53
CA ALA A 78 -11.18 -5.91 -8.75
C ALA A 78 -11.32 -6.84 -9.96
N HIS A 79 -10.43 -7.83 -10.11
CA HIS A 79 -10.52 -8.84 -11.17
C HIS A 79 -11.73 -9.76 -11.00
N ALA A 80 -12.12 -10.10 -9.77
CA ALA A 80 -13.32 -10.89 -9.50
C ALA A 80 -14.63 -10.15 -9.84
N LEU A 81 -14.59 -8.81 -9.84
CA LEU A 81 -15.71 -7.94 -10.23
C LEU A 81 -15.67 -7.52 -11.69
N ALA A 82 -14.60 -7.84 -12.42
CA ALA A 82 -14.47 -7.49 -13.83
C ALA A 82 -15.49 -8.32 -14.66
N PRO A 83 -16.30 -7.67 -15.51
CA PRO A 83 -17.19 -8.41 -16.40
C PRO A 83 -16.38 -9.34 -17.29
N PRO A 84 -16.90 -10.53 -17.64
CA PRO A 84 -16.21 -11.44 -18.52
C PRO A 84 -15.89 -10.72 -19.83
N PRO A 85 -14.68 -10.94 -20.40
CA PRO A 85 -14.33 -10.33 -21.68
C PRO A 85 -15.40 -10.72 -22.70
N ILE A 86 -16.00 -9.72 -23.36
CA ILE A 86 -16.92 -9.95 -24.46
C ILE A 86 -16.15 -10.72 -25.52
N ARG A 87 -16.36 -12.03 -25.59
CA ARG A 87 -15.84 -12.84 -26.68
C ARG A 87 -16.68 -12.50 -27.88
N PHE A 88 -16.15 -11.64 -28.75
CA PHE A 88 -16.66 -11.57 -30.11
C PHE A 88 -16.47 -12.96 -30.72
N PRO A 89 -17.52 -13.60 -31.24
CA PRO A 89 -17.33 -14.82 -32.00
C PRO A 89 -16.32 -14.52 -33.12
N PRO A 90 -15.38 -15.44 -33.42
CA PRO A 90 -14.51 -15.25 -34.57
C PRO A 90 -15.40 -14.99 -35.79
N PRO A 91 -15.05 -14.02 -36.65
CA PRO A 91 -15.76 -13.85 -37.92
C PRO A 91 -15.60 -15.15 -38.71
N GLY A 92 -16.61 -16.02 -38.62
CA GLY A 92 -16.68 -17.28 -39.34
C GLY A 92 -17.61 -17.11 -40.52
N PHE A 93 -17.03 -17.05 -41.71
CA PHE A 93 -17.33 -17.82 -42.93
C PHE A 93 -16.49 -17.23 -44.08
#